data_AF-A0A662RFP4-F1
#
_entry.id   AF-A0A662RFP4-F1
#
_cell.length_a   1.000
_cell.length_b   1.000
_cell.length_c   1.000
_cell.angle_alpha   90.00
_cell.angle_beta   90.00
_cell.angle_gamma   90.00
#
_symmetry.space_group_name_H-M   'P 1'
#
loop_
_entity.id
_entity.type
_entity.pdbx_description
1 polymer ?
#
loop_
_entity_poly.entity_id
_entity_poly.type
_entity_poly.pdbx_seq_one_letter_code
_entity_poly.pdbx_strand_id
1 'polypeptide(L)'
;LVVVGDKRMAVFDDISDEKLLLYPHEIEWVNRIPVPHMKDAEAVELEMEEPLKEECRHFLDCISSRKTPRTDGREGLRVLEVLQACQESLERMGEPVSLQRRLYFAHPTAVVDEPCEIGEGTKIWHFSHIMSEAKIGKGCTIGQNIMIAHGVSIGNNVKIQNNVSVFEGVIIEDDVFLGPSMVFTNVTNPRSFISRRAEFEKTVVKQGATIGANATVICGNTIGKYAFVGAAAVVTKDIPDYALVVGNPARITGWVCECGIKLTFSDNIAACKCGKKYKKSGDRVVEIK
;
A
#
# COMPACT_ATOMS: atom_id res chain seq x y z
N LEU A 1 30.15 12.07 20.33
CA LEU A 1 28.68 11.82 20.24
C LEU A 1 28.18 11.50 21.65
N VAL A 2 27.03 12.05 22.07
CA VAL A 2 26.44 11.72 23.39
C VAL A 2 25.00 11.24 23.19
N VAL A 3 24.67 10.09 23.75
CA VAL A 3 23.33 9.52 23.75
C VAL A 3 22.86 9.43 25.20
N VAL A 4 21.76 10.11 25.53
CA VAL A 4 21.20 10.16 26.89
C VAL A 4 19.93 9.32 26.92
N GLY A 5 19.93 8.24 27.70
CA GLY A 5 18.75 7.45 28.04
C GLY A 5 18.20 7.79 29.41
N ASP A 6 17.07 7.18 29.75
CA ASP A 6 16.40 7.29 31.06
C ASP A 6 17.18 6.61 32.20
N LYS A 7 18.05 5.65 31.87
CA LYS A 7 18.81 4.82 32.83
C LYS A 7 20.32 4.94 32.73
N ARG A 8 20.83 5.31 31.54
CA ARG A 8 22.27 5.36 31.23
C ARG A 8 22.51 6.44 30.19
N MET A 9 23.72 6.97 30.20
CA MET A 9 24.25 7.87 29.18
C MET A 9 25.47 7.21 28.53
N ALA A 10 25.59 7.29 27.21
CA ALA A 10 26.75 6.83 26.47
C ALA A 10 27.47 8.03 25.87
N VAL A 11 28.79 8.11 26.07
CA VAL A 11 29.65 9.15 25.50
C VAL A 11 30.69 8.47 24.63
N PHE A 12 30.67 8.80 23.34
CA PHE A 12 31.69 8.40 22.39
C PHE A 12 32.64 9.56 22.12
N ASP A 13 33.93 9.35 22.41
CA ASP A 13 35.03 10.28 22.19
C ASP A 13 36.06 9.64 21.26
N ASP A 14 36.25 10.23 20.08
CA ASP A 14 37.14 9.67 19.06
C ASP A 14 38.62 10.00 19.29
N ILE A 15 38.92 10.87 20.26
CA ILE A 15 40.29 11.33 20.59
C ILE A 15 40.85 10.55 21.79
N SER A 16 39.98 9.95 22.61
CA SER A 16 40.35 9.17 23.79
C SER A 16 40.79 7.75 23.42
N ASP A 17 41.67 7.15 24.23
CA ASP A 17 41.97 5.71 24.16
C ASP A 17 40.74 4.88 24.61
N GLU A 18 39.99 5.39 25.59
CA GLU A 18 38.69 4.86 26.00
C GLU A 18 37.58 5.50 25.17
N LYS A 19 37.38 4.97 23.96
CA LYS A 19 36.51 5.60 22.95
C LYS A 19 35.03 5.65 23.33
N LEU A 20 34.55 4.72 24.16
CA LEU A 20 33.14 4.65 24.54
C LEU A 20 33.01 4.47 26.05
N LEU A 21 32.43 5.47 26.69
CA LEU A 21 32.14 5.49 28.12
C LEU A 21 30.63 5.36 28.35
N LEU A 22 30.24 4.41 29.21
CA LEU A 22 28.87 4.26 29.69
C LEU A 22 28.78 4.80 31.11
N TYR A 23 27.93 5.80 31.29
CA TYR A 23 27.60 6.37 32.58
C TYR A 23 26.27 5.79 33.05
N PRO A 24 26.23 5.01 34.14
CA PRO A 24 24.99 4.53 34.72
C PRO A 24 24.35 5.62 35.60
N HIS A 25 24.13 6.80 35.00
CA HIS A 25 23.43 7.89 35.65
C HIS A 25 21.95 7.53 35.80
N GLU A 26 21.55 7.28 37.03
CA GLU A 26 20.16 7.08 37.41
C GLU A 26 19.63 8.40 37.98
N ILE A 27 18.46 8.82 37.49
CA ILE A 27 17.72 9.94 38.07
C ILE A 27 16.70 9.34 39.03
N GLU A 28 16.92 9.49 40.33
CA GLU A 28 15.99 9.03 41.35
C GLU A 28 15.10 10.20 41.79
N TRP A 29 13.78 9.96 41.84
CA TRP A 29 12.81 10.98 42.20
C TRP A 29 12.53 10.93 43.70
N VAL A 30 13.17 11.83 44.46
CA VAL A 30 12.95 11.96 45.90
C VAL A 30 12.10 13.20 46.15
N ASN A 31 10.90 13.02 46.71
CA ASN A 31 9.97 14.12 46.99
C ASN A 31 9.66 15.03 45.78
N ARG A 32 9.53 14.44 44.58
CA ARG A 32 9.33 15.14 43.29
C ARG A 32 10.50 16.02 42.84
N ILE A 33 11.66 15.87 43.45
CA ILE A 33 12.91 16.51 43.04
C ILE A 33 13.77 15.43 42.37
N PRO A 34 14.22 15.62 41.12
CA PRO A 34 15.16 14.70 40.48
C PRO A 34 16.53 14.84 41.14
N VAL A 35 17.01 13.77 41.77
CA VAL A 35 18.34 13.71 42.38
C VAL A 35 19.24 12.83 41.49
N PRO A 36 20.32 13.38 40.91
CA PRO A 36 21.24 12.61 40.07
C PRO A 36 22.16 11.74 40.92
N HIS A 37 22.15 10.43 40.67
CA HIS A 37 23.16 9.52 41.20
C HIS A 37 24.29 9.37 40.18
N MET A 38 25.39 10.10 40.41
CA MET A 38 26.60 9.98 39.60
C MET A 38 27.39 8.75 40.06
N LYS A 39 27.47 7.76 39.18
CA LYS A 39 28.41 6.63 39.27
C LYS A 39 29.53 6.85 38.26
N ASP A 40 30.70 6.28 38.54
CA ASP A 40 31.84 6.33 37.64
C ASP A 40 31.51 5.73 36.28
N ALA A 41 32.18 6.23 35.24
CA ALA A 41 32.01 5.73 33.89
C ALA A 41 32.61 4.32 33.76
N GLU A 42 31.89 3.45 33.05
CA GLU A 42 32.38 2.14 32.64
C GLU A 42 32.88 2.26 31.20
N ALA A 43 34.18 2.02 30.99
CA ALA A 43 34.74 1.93 29.65
C ALA A 43 34.23 0.67 28.94
N VAL A 44 33.69 0.85 27.74
CA VAL A 44 33.30 -0.26 26.88
C VAL A 44 34.51 -0.63 26.04
N GLU A 45 35.02 -1.84 26.23
CA GLU A 45 36.10 -2.39 25.43
C GLU A 45 35.62 -2.56 23.98
N LEU A 46 36.29 -1.88 23.05
CA LEU A 46 36.01 -1.96 21.62
C LEU A 46 37.18 -2.66 20.95
N GLU A 47 36.89 -3.66 20.13
CA GLU A 47 37.91 -4.28 19.28
C GLU A 47 38.42 -3.24 18.28
N MET A 48 39.68 -2.86 18.42
CA MET A 48 40.34 -1.93 17.50
C MET A 48 40.77 -2.65 16.22
N GLU A 49 39.82 -2.80 15.30
CA GLU A 49 40.10 -3.22 13.93
C GLU A 49 40.27 -2.01 13.00
N GLU A 50 40.94 -2.20 11.87
CA GLU A 50 41.09 -1.16 10.85
C GLU A 50 39.74 -0.91 10.16
N PRO A 51 39.06 0.23 10.39
CA PRO A 51 37.67 0.39 9.97
C PRO A 51 37.46 0.28 8.46
N LEU A 52 38.39 0.86 7.69
CA LEU A 52 38.35 0.82 6.22
C LEU A 52 38.51 -0.61 5.69
N LYS A 53 39.32 -1.44 6.36
CA LYS A 53 39.53 -2.83 5.99
C LYS A 53 38.27 -3.67 6.22
N GLU A 54 37.59 -3.46 7.35
CA GLU A 54 36.33 -4.14 7.66
C GLU A 54 35.21 -3.69 6.72
N GLU A 55 35.14 -2.41 6.39
CA GLU A 55 34.19 -1.90 5.40
C GLU A 55 34.42 -2.52 4.01
N CYS A 56 35.67 -2.58 3.55
CA CYS A 56 36.02 -3.23 2.29
C CYS A 56 35.67 -4.73 2.31
N ARG A 57 35.93 -5.43 3.42
CA ARG A 57 35.59 -6.85 3.58
C ARG A 57 34.09 -7.06 3.51
N HIS A 58 33.32 -6.28 4.26
CA HIS A 58 31.85 -6.33 4.25
C HIS A 58 31.28 -6.05 2.85
N PHE A 59 31.86 -5.10 2.11
CA PHE A 59 31.48 -4.84 0.72
C PHE A 59 31.70 -6.05 -0.20
N LEU A 60 32.88 -6.68 -0.14
CA LEU A 60 33.20 -7.88 -0.92
C LEU A 60 32.29 -9.07 -0.54
N ASP A 61 31.99 -9.22 0.75
CA ASP A 61 31.07 -10.24 1.25
C ASP A 61 29.65 -10.01 0.73
N CYS A 62 29.16 -8.78 0.71
CA CYS A 62 27.85 -8.44 0.15
C CYS A 62 27.77 -8.74 -1.34
N ILE A 63 28.82 -8.43 -2.12
CA ILE A 63 28.88 -8.75 -3.55
C ILE A 63 28.85 -10.27 -3.79
N SER A 64 29.74 -11.01 -3.11
CA SER A 64 29.89 -12.44 -3.33
C SER A 64 28.64 -13.24 -2.90
N SER A 65 28.01 -12.83 -1.80
CA SER A 65 26.84 -13.50 -1.23
C SER A 65 25.49 -12.90 -1.67
N ARG A 66 25.50 -11.82 -2.46
CA ARG A 66 24.31 -11.02 -2.85
C ARG A 66 23.45 -10.61 -1.64
N LYS A 67 24.08 -10.31 -0.51
CA LYS A 67 23.42 -9.81 0.70
C LYS A 67 23.25 -8.30 0.64
N THR A 68 22.17 -7.80 1.22
CA THR A 68 21.98 -6.37 1.45
C THR A 68 23.03 -5.88 2.44
N PRO A 69 23.78 -4.81 2.12
CA PRO A 69 24.73 -4.23 3.05
C PRO A 69 24.06 -3.74 4.35
N ARG A 70 24.82 -3.76 5.46
CA ARG A 70 24.37 -3.20 6.74
C ARG A 70 24.12 -1.69 6.64
N THR A 71 25.00 -0.99 5.92
CA THR A 71 24.90 0.43 5.55
C THR A 71 24.70 0.52 4.04
N ASP A 72 23.51 0.93 3.62
CA ASP A 72 23.13 1.09 2.21
C ASP A 72 22.52 2.49 1.99
N GLY A 73 22.19 2.83 0.74
CA GLY A 73 21.57 4.13 0.47
C GLY A 73 20.23 4.36 1.19
N ARG A 74 19.52 3.29 1.58
CA ARG A 74 18.27 3.40 2.34
C ARG A 74 18.54 3.68 3.81
N GLU A 75 19.61 3.12 4.35
CA GLU A 75 20.12 3.44 5.69
C GLU A 75 20.53 4.92 5.75
N GLY A 76 21.31 5.38 4.77
CA GLY A 76 21.67 6.80 4.67
C GLY A 76 20.45 7.73 4.61
N LEU A 77 19.40 7.35 3.86
CA LEU A 77 18.15 8.10 3.84
C LEU A 77 17.47 8.16 5.22
N ARG A 78 17.39 7.04 5.95
CA ARG A 78 16.82 7.01 7.31
C ARG A 78 17.59 7.91 8.28
N VAL A 79 18.92 7.94 8.17
CA VAL A 79 19.76 8.84 8.97
C VAL A 79 19.44 10.30 8.64
N LEU A 80 19.36 10.64 7.35
CA LEU A 80 19.03 11.99 6.92
C LEU A 80 17.62 12.43 7.35
N GLU A 81 16.63 11.53 7.34
CA GLU A 81 15.28 11.80 7.85
C GLU A 81 15.31 12.18 9.34
N VAL A 82 16.07 11.45 10.16
CA VAL A 82 16.25 11.78 11.58
C VAL A 82 16.95 13.12 11.75
N LEU A 83 18.04 13.36 11.02
CA LEU A 83 18.79 14.62 11.10
C LEU A 83 17.94 15.83 10.67
N GLN A 84 17.14 15.68 9.62
CA GLN A 84 16.22 16.70 9.16
C GLN A 84 15.12 16.99 10.21
N ALA A 85 14.56 15.95 10.84
CA ALA A 85 13.60 16.13 11.92
C ALA A 85 14.21 16.82 13.15
N CYS A 86 15.46 16.49 13.50
CA CYS A 86 16.20 17.21 14.55
C CYS A 86 16.40 18.69 14.19
N GLN A 87 16.78 18.99 12.94
CA GLN A 87 16.94 20.37 12.46
C GLN A 87 15.61 21.14 12.53
N GLU A 88 14.52 20.54 12.05
CA GLU A 88 13.17 21.13 12.11
C GLU A 88 12.73 21.38 13.57
N SER A 89 13.03 20.45 14.48
CA SER A 89 12.76 20.62 15.91
C SER A 89 13.53 21.81 16.49
N LEU A 90 14.83 21.94 16.17
CA LEU A 90 15.67 23.06 16.60
C LEU A 90 15.14 24.40 16.08
N GLU A 91 14.75 24.47 14.81
CA GLU A 91 14.13 25.66 14.19
C GLU A 91 12.79 26.03 14.85
N ARG A 92 12.07 25.04 15.38
CA ARG A 92 10.83 25.21 16.14
C ARG A 92 11.05 25.24 17.67
N MET A 93 12.24 25.65 18.12
CA MET A 93 12.55 25.82 19.56
C MET A 93 12.33 24.56 20.40
N GLY A 94 12.59 23.38 19.84
CA GLY A 94 12.51 22.10 20.54
C GLY A 94 11.15 21.40 20.46
N GLU A 95 10.24 21.84 19.59
CA GLU A 95 8.98 21.11 19.35
C GLU A 95 9.25 19.69 18.82
N PRO A 96 8.55 18.66 19.32
CA PRO A 96 8.69 17.29 18.81
C PRO A 96 8.29 17.18 17.34
N VAL A 97 9.17 16.58 16.52
CA VAL A 97 8.89 16.28 15.11
C VAL A 97 8.60 14.79 14.97
N SER A 98 7.45 14.45 14.39
CA SER A 98 7.04 13.06 14.18
C SER A 98 7.64 12.50 12.89
N LEU A 99 8.50 11.50 13.03
CA LEU A 99 9.01 10.71 11.92
C LEU A 99 7.92 9.71 11.48
N GLN A 100 7.03 10.15 10.59
CA GLN A 100 6.03 9.25 10.02
C GLN A 100 6.70 8.24 9.10
N ARG A 101 6.93 7.02 9.61
CA ARG A 101 7.19 5.88 8.75
C ARG A 101 5.94 5.63 7.90
N ARG A 102 5.96 6.06 6.64
CA ARG A 102 4.90 5.71 5.70
C ARG A 102 4.82 4.19 5.62
N LEU A 103 3.69 3.63 6.04
CA LEU A 103 3.41 2.19 5.96
C LEU A 103 3.25 1.72 4.51
N TYR A 104 3.16 2.66 3.58
CA TYR A 104 3.00 2.47 2.16
C TYR A 104 4.13 3.18 1.38
N PHE A 105 4.36 2.75 0.16
CA PHE A 105 5.24 3.43 -0.77
C PHE A 105 4.42 4.36 -1.66
N ALA A 106 4.84 5.62 -1.79
CA ALA A 106 4.36 6.51 -2.84
C ALA A 106 5.56 7.05 -3.61
N HIS A 107 5.52 6.92 -4.94
CA HIS A 107 6.54 7.47 -5.81
C HIS A 107 6.61 9.00 -5.62
N PRO A 108 7.79 9.66 -5.68
CA PRO A 108 7.92 11.11 -5.49
C PRO A 108 7.08 11.98 -6.42
N THR A 109 6.64 11.44 -7.56
CA THR A 109 5.75 12.13 -8.51
C THR A 109 4.27 11.84 -8.30
N ALA A 110 3.91 10.98 -7.35
CA ALA A 110 2.53 10.79 -6.95
C ALA A 110 2.11 11.90 -5.99
N VAL A 111 0.86 12.35 -6.13
CA VAL A 111 0.24 13.35 -5.26
C VAL A 111 -0.77 12.64 -4.39
N VAL A 112 -0.62 12.75 -3.07
CA VAL A 112 -1.57 12.20 -2.09
C VAL A 112 -2.04 13.37 -1.24
N ASP A 113 -3.31 13.72 -1.37
CA ASP A 113 -3.93 14.79 -0.60
C ASP A 113 -4.31 14.24 0.78
N GLU A 114 -4.06 15.02 1.84
CA GLU A 114 -4.44 14.64 3.21
C GLU A 114 -5.83 15.23 3.57
N PRO A 115 -6.61 14.56 4.44
CA PRO A 115 -6.31 13.28 5.10
C PRO A 115 -6.60 12.09 4.18
N CYS A 116 -5.73 11.07 4.15
CA CYS A 116 -6.03 9.77 3.52
C CYS A 116 -5.74 8.59 4.45
N GLU A 117 -6.50 7.50 4.31
CA GLU A 117 -6.22 6.23 4.98
C GLU A 117 -5.61 5.26 3.96
N ILE A 118 -4.30 5.00 4.06
CA ILE A 118 -3.61 4.08 3.13
C ILE A 118 -2.95 2.95 3.93
N GLY A 119 -3.38 1.73 3.64
CA GLY A 119 -2.95 0.52 4.33
C GLY A 119 -1.49 0.13 4.06
N GLU A 120 -0.93 -0.63 5.00
CA GLU A 120 0.44 -1.13 4.94
C GLU A 120 0.73 -1.94 3.68
N GLY A 121 1.92 -1.75 3.12
CA GLY A 121 2.41 -2.47 1.94
C GLY A 121 1.80 -2.01 0.63
N THR A 122 0.88 -1.04 0.65
CA THR A 122 0.34 -0.42 -0.56
C THR A 122 1.44 0.35 -1.32
N LYS A 123 1.40 0.29 -2.64
CA LYS A 123 2.37 0.94 -3.54
C LYS A 123 1.64 1.85 -4.51
N ILE A 124 2.02 3.12 -4.53
CA ILE A 124 1.50 4.15 -5.42
C ILE A 124 2.61 4.56 -6.38
N TRP A 125 2.38 4.35 -7.67
CA TRP A 125 3.34 4.60 -8.74
C TRP A 125 3.16 5.99 -9.37
N HIS A 126 4.01 6.28 -10.35
CA HIS A 126 4.22 7.58 -10.96
C HIS A 126 2.94 8.32 -11.35
N PHE A 127 2.90 9.64 -11.07
CA PHE A 127 1.88 10.56 -11.57
C PHE A 127 0.44 10.19 -11.21
N SER A 128 0.26 9.40 -10.16
CA SER A 128 -1.06 9.09 -9.63
C SER A 128 -1.46 10.15 -8.62
N HIS A 129 -2.74 10.52 -8.63
CA HIS A 129 -3.34 11.49 -7.71
C HIS A 129 -4.38 10.77 -6.85
N ILE A 130 -4.13 10.73 -5.55
CA ILE A 130 -5.06 10.25 -4.54
C ILE A 130 -5.65 11.46 -3.84
N MET A 131 -6.95 11.71 -4.04
CA MET A 131 -7.64 12.83 -3.42
C MET A 131 -7.98 12.52 -1.96
N SER A 132 -8.25 13.58 -1.18
CA SER A 132 -8.52 13.49 0.25
C SER A 132 -9.69 12.56 0.59
N GLU A 133 -9.69 12.06 1.82
CA GLU A 133 -10.66 11.12 2.40
C GLU A 133 -10.75 9.75 1.70
N ALA A 134 -9.88 9.46 0.74
CA ALA A 134 -9.77 8.13 0.17
C ALA A 134 -9.32 7.11 1.23
N LYS A 135 -9.93 5.92 1.18
CA LYS A 135 -9.60 4.78 2.04
C LYS A 135 -9.12 3.62 1.17
N ILE A 136 -7.83 3.32 1.27
CA ILE A 136 -7.16 2.27 0.49
C ILE A 136 -6.63 1.21 1.46
N GLY A 137 -7.03 -0.04 1.26
CA GLY A 137 -6.61 -1.17 2.08
C GLY A 137 -5.11 -1.50 1.98
N LYS A 138 -4.74 -2.64 2.56
CA LYS A 138 -3.36 -3.13 2.62
C LYS A 138 -2.95 -3.84 1.33
N GLY A 139 -1.66 -3.80 1.00
CA GLY A 139 -1.08 -4.58 -0.09
C GLY A 139 -1.59 -4.20 -1.50
N CYS A 140 -2.17 -3.01 -1.66
CA CYS A 140 -2.69 -2.57 -2.95
C CYS A 140 -1.56 -2.13 -3.89
N THR A 141 -1.78 -2.28 -5.20
CA THR A 141 -0.88 -1.73 -6.22
C THR A 141 -1.64 -0.73 -7.07
N ILE A 142 -1.27 0.53 -6.97
CA ILE A 142 -1.82 1.65 -7.72
C ILE A 142 -0.78 2.02 -8.78
N GLY A 143 -1.00 1.58 -10.02
CA GLY A 143 -0.19 1.87 -11.21
C GLY A 143 0.00 3.36 -11.54
N GLN A 144 0.50 3.63 -12.74
CA GLN A 144 0.82 4.99 -13.21
C GLN A 144 -0.43 5.75 -13.67
N ASN A 145 -0.46 7.06 -13.42
CA ASN A 145 -1.50 7.97 -13.91
C ASN A 145 -2.91 7.52 -13.50
N ILE A 146 -3.05 7.10 -12.24
CA ILE A 146 -4.33 6.76 -11.63
C ILE A 146 -4.88 7.98 -10.91
N MET A 147 -6.18 8.19 -11.02
CA MET A 147 -6.91 9.15 -10.21
C MET A 147 -7.83 8.42 -9.26
N ILE A 148 -7.71 8.65 -7.96
CA ILE A 148 -8.67 8.15 -6.95
C ILE A 148 -9.37 9.37 -6.36
N ALA A 149 -10.69 9.45 -6.59
CA ALA A 149 -11.50 10.57 -6.15
C ALA A 149 -11.72 10.58 -4.62
N HIS A 150 -12.24 11.70 -4.14
CA HIS A 150 -12.54 11.93 -2.74
C HIS A 150 -13.52 10.89 -2.17
N GLY A 151 -13.26 10.41 -0.96
CA GLY A 151 -14.14 9.49 -0.23
C GLY A 151 -14.28 8.08 -0.85
N VAL A 152 -13.48 7.73 -1.85
CA VAL A 152 -13.49 6.38 -2.46
C VAL A 152 -12.98 5.33 -1.49
N SER A 153 -13.62 4.16 -1.47
CA SER A 153 -13.23 3.01 -0.63
C SER A 153 -12.73 1.85 -1.48
N ILE A 154 -11.51 1.41 -1.18
CA ILE A 154 -10.79 0.33 -1.85
C ILE A 154 -10.33 -0.67 -0.80
N GLY A 155 -10.68 -1.94 -1.00
CA GLY A 155 -10.31 -3.07 -0.15
C GLY A 155 -8.81 -3.40 -0.17
N ASN A 156 -8.48 -4.57 0.34
CA ASN A 156 -7.13 -5.10 0.43
C ASN A 156 -6.73 -5.86 -0.84
N ASN A 157 -5.42 -5.93 -1.11
CA ASN A 157 -4.83 -6.66 -2.24
C ASN A 157 -5.36 -6.27 -3.63
N VAL A 158 -5.94 -5.07 -3.75
CA VAL A 158 -6.48 -4.58 -5.02
C VAL A 158 -5.34 -4.18 -5.95
N LYS A 159 -5.46 -4.57 -7.22
CA LYS A 159 -4.49 -4.21 -8.26
C LYS A 159 -5.15 -3.31 -9.29
N ILE A 160 -4.75 -2.05 -9.31
CA ILE A 160 -5.20 -1.06 -10.28
C ILE A 160 -4.06 -0.79 -11.25
N GLN A 161 -4.26 -1.17 -12.51
CA GLN A 161 -3.27 -0.96 -13.57
C GLN A 161 -3.34 0.49 -14.10
N ASN A 162 -2.40 0.84 -14.97
CA ASN A 162 -2.20 2.22 -15.41
C ASN A 162 -3.44 2.85 -16.07
N ASN A 163 -3.57 4.17 -15.92
CA ASN A 163 -4.60 5.02 -16.54
C ASN A 163 -6.04 4.68 -16.14
N VAL A 164 -6.26 4.26 -14.90
CA VAL A 164 -7.62 4.02 -14.37
C VAL A 164 -8.02 5.18 -13.48
N SER A 165 -9.23 5.70 -13.69
CA SER A 165 -9.82 6.73 -12.82
C SER A 165 -10.95 6.11 -11.99
N VAL A 166 -10.77 6.08 -10.67
CA VAL A 166 -11.76 5.63 -9.70
C VAL A 166 -12.52 6.85 -9.19
N PHE A 167 -13.69 7.09 -9.77
CA PHE A 167 -14.52 8.24 -9.45
C PHE A 167 -15.30 8.07 -8.14
N GLU A 168 -15.80 9.19 -7.63
CA GLU A 168 -16.71 9.21 -6.48
C GLU A 168 -17.93 8.31 -6.75
N GLY A 169 -18.34 7.54 -5.74
CA GLY A 169 -19.40 6.54 -5.84
C GLY A 169 -18.93 5.14 -6.24
N VAL A 170 -17.68 4.96 -6.67
CA VAL A 170 -17.10 3.64 -6.92
C VAL A 170 -16.62 3.01 -5.60
N ILE A 171 -17.04 1.78 -5.33
CA ILE A 171 -16.58 0.96 -4.21
C ILE A 171 -15.91 -0.29 -4.75
N ILE A 172 -14.70 -0.57 -4.27
CA ILE A 172 -13.90 -1.72 -4.71
C ILE A 172 -13.63 -2.60 -3.50
N GLU A 173 -14.11 -3.85 -3.53
CA GLU A 173 -13.84 -4.85 -2.48
C GLU A 173 -12.45 -5.49 -2.64
N ASP A 174 -12.11 -6.40 -1.72
CA ASP A 174 -10.80 -7.07 -1.67
C ASP A 174 -10.49 -7.89 -2.93
N ASP A 175 -9.20 -8.05 -3.22
CA ASP A 175 -8.67 -8.91 -4.28
C ASP A 175 -9.13 -8.56 -5.72
N VAL A 176 -9.72 -7.38 -5.93
CA VAL A 176 -10.17 -6.92 -7.26
C VAL A 176 -8.98 -6.60 -8.17
N PHE A 177 -9.13 -6.94 -9.44
CA PHE A 177 -8.19 -6.57 -10.50
C PHE A 177 -8.84 -5.60 -11.50
N LEU A 178 -8.28 -4.40 -11.63
CA LEU A 178 -8.66 -3.41 -12.63
C LEU A 178 -7.58 -3.32 -13.71
N GLY A 179 -7.89 -3.84 -14.90
CA GLY A 179 -6.99 -3.88 -16.04
C GLY A 179 -6.61 -2.50 -16.57
N PRO A 180 -5.53 -2.42 -17.36
CA PRO A 180 -4.99 -1.13 -17.80
C PRO A 180 -6.03 -0.38 -18.63
N SER A 181 -6.19 0.90 -18.30
CA SER A 181 -7.10 1.83 -18.99
C SER A 181 -8.56 1.39 -18.99
N MET A 182 -8.99 0.52 -18.06
CA MET A 182 -10.42 0.34 -17.83
C MET A 182 -11.02 1.63 -17.27
N VAL A 183 -12.30 1.86 -17.57
CA VAL A 183 -12.97 3.15 -17.33
C VAL A 183 -14.22 2.93 -16.49
N PHE A 184 -14.30 3.64 -15.37
CA PHE A 184 -15.56 3.85 -14.66
C PHE A 184 -16.28 5.09 -15.18
N THR A 185 -17.60 5.13 -15.03
CA THR A 185 -18.37 6.38 -15.07
C THR A 185 -19.08 6.57 -13.73
N ASN A 186 -19.64 7.75 -13.49
CA ASN A 186 -20.44 8.05 -12.29
C ASN A 186 -21.75 8.81 -12.59
N VAL A 187 -21.91 9.33 -13.82
CA VAL A 187 -23.13 10.00 -14.29
C VAL A 187 -23.62 9.29 -15.54
N THR A 188 -24.88 8.91 -15.58
CA THR A 188 -25.47 8.17 -16.72
C THR A 188 -25.62 9.03 -17.97
N ASN A 189 -25.94 10.32 -17.83
CA ASN A 189 -26.29 11.22 -18.94
C ASN A 189 -25.60 12.60 -18.86
N PRO A 190 -24.24 12.66 -18.83
CA PRO A 190 -23.52 13.90 -18.60
C PRO A 190 -23.75 14.94 -19.72
N ARG A 191 -23.86 16.22 -19.32
CA ARG A 191 -23.89 17.39 -20.21
C ARG A 191 -23.06 18.48 -19.56
N SER A 192 -22.12 19.08 -20.30
CA SER A 192 -21.13 20.01 -19.72
C SER A 192 -21.74 21.23 -19.01
N PHE A 193 -22.87 21.74 -19.48
CA PHE A 193 -23.57 22.88 -18.90
C PHE A 193 -24.51 22.51 -17.73
N ILE A 194 -24.65 21.21 -17.42
CA ILE A 194 -25.50 20.72 -16.33
C ILE A 194 -24.62 19.99 -15.31
N SER A 195 -24.42 20.62 -14.15
CA SER A 195 -23.76 19.95 -13.03
C SER A 195 -24.68 18.86 -12.46
N ARG A 196 -24.18 17.62 -12.47
CA ARG A 196 -24.89 16.44 -11.94
C ARG A 196 -24.15 15.80 -10.75
N ARG A 197 -23.41 16.60 -9.99
CA ARG A 197 -22.64 16.11 -8.83
C ARG A 197 -23.53 15.41 -7.79
N ALA A 198 -24.76 15.87 -7.61
CA ALA A 198 -25.73 15.26 -6.70
C ALA A 198 -26.35 13.95 -7.25
N GLU A 199 -26.10 13.60 -8.51
CA GLU A 199 -26.67 12.44 -9.20
C GLU A 199 -25.62 11.33 -9.44
N PHE A 200 -24.52 11.33 -8.67
CA PHE A 200 -23.51 10.29 -8.80
C PHE A 200 -24.06 8.91 -8.42
N GLU A 201 -24.01 7.99 -9.36
CA GLU A 201 -24.50 6.63 -9.18
C GLU A 201 -23.40 5.72 -8.63
N LYS A 202 -23.80 4.87 -7.70
CA LYS A 202 -22.90 3.95 -7.02
C LYS A 202 -22.56 2.75 -7.91
N THR A 203 -21.26 2.48 -8.07
CA THR A 203 -20.76 1.28 -8.76
C THR A 203 -20.02 0.42 -7.75
N VAL A 204 -20.39 -0.86 -7.64
CA VAL A 204 -19.75 -1.77 -6.68
C VAL A 204 -19.04 -2.88 -7.41
N VAL A 205 -17.74 -3.01 -7.19
CA VAL A 205 -16.91 -4.11 -7.72
C VAL A 205 -16.60 -5.05 -6.58
N LYS A 206 -17.24 -6.23 -6.59
CA LYS A 206 -17.16 -7.18 -5.48
C LYS A 206 -15.87 -7.99 -5.50
N GLN A 207 -15.63 -8.67 -4.38
CA GLN A 207 -14.39 -9.38 -4.08
C GLN A 207 -13.92 -10.27 -5.24
N GLY A 208 -12.64 -10.15 -5.59
CA GLY A 208 -11.97 -11.00 -6.58
C GLY A 208 -12.42 -10.78 -8.03
N ALA A 209 -13.30 -9.81 -8.30
CA ALA A 209 -13.72 -9.50 -9.66
C ALA A 209 -12.54 -8.99 -10.50
N THR A 210 -12.54 -9.36 -11.78
CA THR A 210 -11.56 -8.90 -12.77
C THR A 210 -12.27 -8.05 -13.82
N ILE A 211 -11.78 -6.83 -14.02
CA ILE A 211 -12.19 -5.97 -15.13
C ILE A 211 -11.05 -5.87 -16.14
N GLY A 212 -11.27 -6.39 -17.33
CA GLY A 212 -10.26 -6.49 -18.39
C GLY A 212 -9.78 -5.12 -18.88
N ALA A 213 -8.63 -5.15 -19.56
CA ALA A 213 -8.03 -3.96 -20.16
C ALA A 213 -9.03 -3.20 -21.05
N ASN A 214 -9.06 -1.88 -20.92
CA ASN A 214 -9.90 -0.99 -21.72
C ASN A 214 -11.41 -1.29 -21.67
N ALA A 215 -11.89 -2.06 -20.68
CA ALA A 215 -13.32 -2.24 -20.47
C ALA A 215 -13.95 -0.98 -19.86
N THR A 216 -15.23 -0.75 -20.13
CA THR A 216 -15.98 0.39 -19.58
C THR A 216 -17.13 -0.10 -18.73
N VAL A 217 -17.27 0.44 -17.52
CA VAL A 217 -18.39 0.17 -16.62
C VAL A 217 -19.28 1.39 -16.56
N ILE A 218 -20.51 1.27 -17.09
CA ILE A 218 -21.55 2.28 -16.90
C ILE A 218 -21.93 2.27 -15.41
N CYS A 219 -22.03 3.47 -14.83
CA CYS A 219 -22.38 3.67 -13.43
C CYS A 219 -23.71 3.02 -13.03
N GLY A 220 -23.88 2.80 -11.72
CA GLY A 220 -25.07 2.16 -11.17
C GLY A 220 -25.05 0.63 -11.22
N ASN A 221 -24.11 0.03 -11.94
CA ASN A 221 -24.00 -1.42 -12.08
C ASN A 221 -23.08 -2.05 -11.03
N THR A 222 -23.47 -3.22 -10.55
CA THR A 222 -22.68 -4.06 -9.64
C THR A 222 -21.95 -5.16 -10.42
N ILE A 223 -20.66 -5.32 -10.16
CA ILE A 223 -19.84 -6.42 -10.67
C ILE A 223 -19.73 -7.48 -9.58
N GLY A 224 -20.26 -8.67 -9.84
CA GLY A 224 -20.34 -9.79 -8.90
C GLY A 224 -18.97 -10.34 -8.47
N LYS A 225 -18.98 -11.13 -7.38
CA LYS A 225 -17.77 -11.77 -6.83
C LYS A 225 -17.12 -12.66 -7.86
N TYR A 226 -15.81 -12.54 -8.06
CA TYR A 226 -15.05 -13.31 -9.04
C TYR A 226 -15.60 -13.24 -10.48
N ALA A 227 -16.45 -12.25 -10.79
CA ALA A 227 -16.88 -12.01 -12.16
C ALA A 227 -15.68 -11.59 -13.02
N PHE A 228 -15.73 -11.94 -14.29
CA PHE A 228 -14.66 -11.65 -15.24
C PHE A 228 -15.23 -10.87 -16.43
N VAL A 229 -14.94 -9.57 -16.46
CA VAL A 229 -15.24 -8.70 -17.59
C VAL A 229 -14.07 -8.77 -18.56
N GLY A 230 -14.30 -9.25 -19.77
CA GLY A 230 -13.28 -9.34 -20.81
C GLY A 230 -12.78 -7.97 -21.25
N ALA A 231 -11.63 -7.96 -21.91
CA ALA A 231 -11.04 -6.74 -22.45
C ALA A 231 -12.00 -6.04 -23.42
N ALA A 232 -12.00 -4.71 -23.40
CA ALA A 232 -12.83 -3.84 -24.24
C ALA A 232 -14.36 -4.06 -24.13
N ALA A 233 -14.84 -4.78 -23.10
CA ALA A 233 -16.27 -4.98 -22.89
C ALA A 233 -16.93 -3.72 -22.30
N VAL A 234 -18.20 -3.48 -22.63
CA VAL A 234 -18.98 -2.35 -22.09
C VAL A 234 -20.10 -2.89 -21.20
N VAL A 235 -19.90 -2.78 -19.88
CA VAL A 235 -20.87 -3.24 -18.89
C VAL A 235 -22.01 -2.24 -18.77
N THR A 236 -23.21 -2.66 -19.13
CA THR A 236 -24.44 -1.84 -19.09
C THR A 236 -25.50 -2.35 -18.12
N LYS A 237 -25.21 -3.45 -17.41
CA LYS A 237 -26.10 -4.14 -16.47
C LYS A 237 -25.27 -4.81 -15.38
N ASP A 238 -25.87 -5.11 -14.25
CA ASP A 238 -25.26 -5.93 -13.20
C ASP A 238 -24.70 -7.25 -13.76
N ILE A 239 -23.51 -7.61 -13.28
CA ILE A 239 -22.82 -8.84 -13.65
C ILE A 239 -22.92 -9.83 -12.48
N PRO A 240 -23.49 -11.02 -12.67
CA PRO A 240 -23.59 -12.02 -11.60
C PRO A 240 -22.21 -12.53 -11.13
N ASP A 241 -22.17 -13.06 -9.91
CA ASP A 241 -20.97 -13.70 -9.35
C ASP A 241 -20.45 -14.81 -10.27
N TYR A 242 -19.14 -14.88 -10.49
CA TYR A 242 -18.45 -15.83 -11.37
C TYR A 242 -18.76 -15.69 -12.87
N ALA A 243 -19.59 -14.73 -13.30
CA ALA A 243 -19.97 -14.60 -14.71
C ALA A 243 -18.78 -14.14 -15.56
N LEU A 244 -18.61 -14.75 -16.73
CA LEU A 244 -17.68 -14.29 -17.78
C LEU A 244 -18.46 -13.49 -18.81
N VAL A 245 -18.16 -12.19 -18.94
CA VAL A 245 -18.83 -11.31 -19.89
C VAL A 245 -17.87 -10.69 -20.90
N VAL A 246 -18.29 -10.56 -22.15
CA VAL A 246 -17.51 -9.93 -23.23
C VAL A 246 -18.42 -9.13 -24.16
N GLY A 247 -17.84 -8.21 -24.93
CA GLY A 247 -18.51 -7.48 -26.00
C GLY A 247 -19.06 -6.10 -25.60
N ASN A 248 -19.60 -5.40 -26.59
CA ASN A 248 -20.23 -4.09 -26.45
C ASN A 248 -21.66 -4.14 -27.06
N PRO A 249 -22.72 -4.18 -26.24
CA PRO A 249 -22.68 -4.22 -24.78
C PRO A 249 -22.33 -5.63 -24.27
N ALA A 250 -21.79 -5.73 -23.07
CA ALA A 250 -21.30 -6.97 -22.49
C ALA A 250 -22.42 -8.01 -22.36
N ARG A 251 -22.10 -9.26 -22.70
CA ARG A 251 -23.01 -10.41 -22.59
C ARG A 251 -22.30 -11.58 -21.92
N ILE A 252 -23.05 -12.34 -21.14
CA ILE A 252 -22.56 -13.57 -20.49
C ILE A 252 -22.22 -14.60 -21.57
N THR A 253 -20.99 -15.09 -21.55
CA THR A 253 -20.48 -16.15 -22.46
C THR A 253 -20.02 -17.41 -21.71
N GLY A 254 -20.17 -17.40 -20.39
CA GLY A 254 -19.85 -18.52 -19.51
C GLY A 254 -19.65 -18.06 -18.07
N TRP A 255 -18.96 -18.90 -17.31
CA TRP A 255 -18.62 -18.65 -15.92
C TRP A 255 -17.16 -19.03 -15.69
N VAL A 256 -16.53 -18.43 -14.70
CA VAL A 256 -15.15 -18.69 -14.31
C VAL A 256 -15.08 -19.18 -12.87
N CYS A 257 -14.07 -19.98 -12.57
CA CYS A 257 -13.63 -20.23 -11.21
C CYS A 257 -12.95 -18.97 -10.65
N GLU A 258 -12.86 -18.84 -9.33
CA GLU A 258 -12.06 -17.79 -8.69
C GLU A 258 -10.59 -17.77 -9.13
N CYS A 259 -10.04 -18.89 -9.62
CA CYS A 259 -8.69 -18.96 -10.16
C CYS A 259 -8.59 -18.45 -11.61
N GLY A 260 -9.66 -17.89 -12.17
CA GLY A 260 -9.72 -17.30 -13.52
C GLY A 260 -9.92 -18.29 -14.67
N ILE A 261 -10.07 -19.60 -14.40
CA ILE A 261 -10.27 -20.62 -15.44
C ILE A 261 -11.77 -20.74 -15.76
N LYS A 262 -12.10 -20.74 -17.06
CA LYS A 262 -13.48 -20.95 -17.54
C LYS A 262 -14.02 -22.31 -17.12
N LEU A 263 -15.21 -22.31 -16.52
CA LEU A 263 -15.92 -23.50 -16.09
C LEU A 263 -16.68 -24.16 -17.24
N THR A 264 -16.63 -25.49 -17.29
CA THR A 264 -17.47 -26.31 -18.17
C THR A 264 -18.43 -27.10 -17.30
N PHE A 265 -19.73 -26.90 -17.47
CA PHE A 265 -20.76 -27.55 -16.65
C PHE A 265 -21.29 -28.81 -17.35
N SER A 266 -21.36 -29.91 -16.60
CA SER A 266 -22.12 -31.12 -16.93
C SER A 266 -23.14 -31.34 -15.83
N ASP A 267 -24.42 -31.51 -16.17
CA ASP A 267 -25.51 -31.67 -15.19
C ASP A 267 -25.51 -30.57 -14.10
N ASN A 268 -25.26 -29.33 -14.52
CA ASN A 268 -25.13 -28.15 -13.64
C ASN A 268 -23.98 -28.20 -12.63
N ILE A 269 -23.04 -29.13 -12.75
CA ILE A 269 -21.84 -29.22 -11.90
C ILE A 269 -20.60 -28.96 -12.77
N ALA A 270 -19.67 -28.17 -12.26
CA ALA A 270 -18.36 -27.97 -12.87
C ALA A 270 -17.25 -28.21 -11.85
N ALA A 271 -16.21 -28.94 -12.25
CA ALA A 271 -14.97 -29.06 -11.49
C ALA A 271 -13.86 -28.28 -12.19
N CYS A 272 -13.19 -27.40 -11.46
CA CYS A 272 -12.08 -26.62 -11.98
C CYS A 272 -10.75 -27.35 -11.76
N LYS A 273 -9.74 -27.02 -12.58
CA LYS A 273 -8.39 -27.59 -12.49
C LYS A 273 -7.70 -27.29 -11.15
N CYS A 274 -8.11 -26.24 -10.44
CA CYS A 274 -7.60 -25.91 -9.11
C CYS A 274 -8.21 -26.78 -7.98
N GLY A 275 -9.11 -27.73 -8.30
CA GLY A 275 -9.75 -28.62 -7.35
C GLY A 275 -11.11 -28.16 -6.83
N LYS A 276 -11.49 -26.90 -7.07
CA LYS A 276 -12.78 -26.34 -6.66
C LYS A 276 -13.94 -26.84 -7.51
N LYS A 277 -15.11 -26.95 -6.91
CA LYS A 277 -16.35 -27.40 -7.56
C LYS A 277 -17.43 -26.33 -7.47
N TYR A 278 -18.26 -26.28 -8.49
CA TYR A 278 -19.30 -25.27 -8.64
C TYR A 278 -20.61 -25.89 -9.07
N LYS A 279 -21.71 -25.32 -8.58
CA LYS A 279 -23.07 -25.66 -8.99
C LYS A 279 -23.74 -24.46 -9.65
N LYS A 280 -24.39 -24.70 -10.79
CA LYS A 280 -25.18 -23.72 -11.53
C LYS A 280 -26.68 -23.92 -11.29
N SER A 281 -27.42 -22.83 -11.13
CA SER A 281 -28.88 -22.81 -11.05
C SER A 281 -29.40 -21.57 -11.78
N GLY A 282 -29.83 -21.73 -13.03
CA GLY A 282 -30.11 -20.58 -13.91
C GLY A 282 -28.85 -19.75 -14.13
N ASP A 283 -28.93 -18.44 -13.87
CA ASP A 283 -27.80 -17.51 -13.95
C ASP A 283 -27.08 -17.30 -12.61
N ARG A 284 -27.19 -18.28 -11.71
CA ARG A 284 -26.46 -18.26 -10.43
C ARG A 284 -25.46 -19.40 -10.40
N VAL A 285 -24.21 -19.07 -10.11
CA VAL A 285 -23.14 -20.05 -9.85
C VAL A 285 -22.66 -19.87 -8.41
N VAL A 286 -22.50 -20.98 -7.70
CA VAL A 286 -21.99 -21.03 -6.33
C VAL A 286 -20.91 -22.09 -6.21
N GLU A 287 -19.87 -21.82 -5.42
CA GLU A 287 -18.90 -22.84 -5.02
C GLU A 287 -19.58 -23.85 -4.08
N ILE A 288 -19.25 -25.13 -4.24
CA ILE A 288 -19.70 -26.22 -3.37
C ILE A 288 -18.49 -26.92 -2.76
N LYS A 289 -18.65 -27.36 -1.50
CA LYS A 289 -17.65 -28.14 -0.76
C LYS A 289 -17.66 -29.61 -1.22
#